data_AF-A0A533I390-F1
#
_entry.id   AF-A0A533I390-F1
#
_cell.length_a   1.000
_cell.length_b   1.000
_cell.length_c   1.000
_cell.angle_alpha   90.00
_cell.angle_beta   90.00
_cell.angle_gamma   90.00
#
_symmetry.space_group_name_H-M   'P 1'
#
loop_
_entity.id
_entity.type
_entity.pdbx_description
1 polymer ?
#
loop_
_entity_poly.entity_id
_entity_poly.type
_entity_poly.pdbx_seq_one_letter_code
_entity_poly.pdbx_strand_id
1 'polypeptide(L)'
;MPTTPVTIGPVTLAQLTEAKVDGAGVFDTLMRASAAHCQQEFERNRIKGQDYAQVYLTAMQYTLQTATQFLLGKDKAYLEAQLIEAQVKIAEQQLLQEQQKVELIAAQVLKTKQETTNLVQELENLKAQECLLKAQYDLTMVQKLQTTAQTSLVQQKIATEKAQTVETGVDDNSVIGRQKLLYKAQTDGFRRDAEQKAAKALVDTWNVRRTTDNGTVADATNMLNDATIGRVVKKMLTGIDA
;
A
#
# COMPACT_ATOMS: atom_id res chain seq x y z
N MET A 1 44.39 18.96 -39.45
CA MET A 1 45.73 19.42 -39.00
C MET A 1 45.50 20.45 -37.91
N PRO A 2 46.13 20.35 -36.73
CA PRO A 2 46.01 21.39 -35.73
C PRO A 2 46.76 22.61 -36.24
N THR A 3 46.03 23.65 -36.64
CA THR A 3 46.61 24.96 -36.94
C THR A 3 47.10 25.51 -35.61
N THR A 4 48.42 25.46 -35.39
CA THR A 4 49.05 26.12 -34.25
C THR A 4 48.59 27.57 -34.22
N PRO A 5 48.05 28.08 -33.11
CA PRO A 5 47.59 29.46 -33.05
C PRO A 5 48.81 30.35 -33.28
N VAL A 6 48.80 31.14 -34.35
CA VAL A 6 49.82 32.18 -34.54
C VAL A 6 49.56 33.22 -33.45
N THR A 7 50.40 33.21 -32.41
CA THR A 7 50.32 34.17 -31.30
C THR A 7 50.85 35.52 -31.78
N ILE A 8 49.94 36.40 -32.15
CA ILE A 8 50.28 37.77 -32.55
C ILE A 8 50.06 38.69 -31.34
N GLY A 9 51.15 39.29 -30.88
CA GLY A 9 51.14 40.32 -29.86
C GLY A 9 50.62 41.67 -30.39
N PRO A 10 50.32 42.62 -29.48
CA PRO A 10 49.85 43.96 -29.84
C PRO A 10 50.81 44.64 -30.82
N VAL A 11 50.27 45.52 -31.68
CA VAL A 11 51.09 46.29 -32.63
C VAL A 11 52.20 47.02 -31.90
N THR A 12 53.44 46.74 -32.29
CA THR A 12 54.62 47.41 -31.70
C THR A 12 55.18 48.43 -32.68
N LEU A 13 55.88 49.43 -32.14
CA LEU A 13 56.61 50.41 -32.94
C LEU A 13 57.58 49.73 -33.92
N ALA A 14 58.23 48.64 -33.53
CA ALA A 14 59.13 47.87 -34.39
C ALA A 14 58.43 47.22 -35.59
N GLN A 15 57.14 46.89 -35.49
CA GLN A 15 56.37 46.39 -36.63
C GLN A 15 56.02 47.50 -37.63
N LEU A 16 55.94 48.75 -37.17
CA LEU A 16 55.78 49.91 -38.03
C LEU A 16 57.11 50.26 -38.70
N THR A 17 58.14 50.52 -37.91
CA THR A 17 59.49 50.90 -38.38
C THR A 17 60.55 50.57 -37.34
N GLU A 18 61.73 50.16 -37.79
CA GLU A 18 62.93 50.04 -36.97
C GLU A 18 63.81 51.29 -37.00
N ALA A 19 63.32 52.38 -37.62
CA ALA A 19 64.06 53.63 -37.85
C ALA A 19 65.37 53.41 -38.63
N LYS A 20 65.38 52.46 -39.57
CA LYS A 20 66.52 52.13 -40.44
C LYS A 20 66.07 51.97 -41.87
N VAL A 21 66.94 52.34 -42.82
CA VAL A 21 66.66 52.23 -44.26
C VAL A 21 66.48 50.76 -44.70
N ASP A 22 67.14 49.83 -44.02
CA ASP A 22 67.06 48.40 -44.22
C ASP A 22 66.21 47.65 -43.18
N GLY A 23 65.43 48.38 -42.36
CA GLY A 23 64.57 47.82 -41.31
C GLY A 23 63.46 46.90 -41.85
N ALA A 24 62.99 45.95 -41.02
CA ALA A 24 61.97 44.98 -41.41
C ALA A 24 60.52 45.44 -41.13
N GLY A 25 60.33 46.66 -40.62
CA GLY A 25 59.00 47.23 -40.38
C GLY A 25 58.19 47.35 -41.66
N VAL A 26 56.86 47.40 -41.54
CA VAL A 26 55.96 47.55 -42.70
C VAL A 26 56.25 48.86 -43.44
N PHE A 27 56.48 49.95 -42.72
CA PHE A 27 56.88 51.22 -43.32
C PHE A 27 58.24 51.12 -43.99
N ASP A 28 59.25 50.54 -43.32
CA ASP A 28 60.60 50.40 -43.87
C ASP A 28 60.60 49.59 -45.17
N THR A 29 59.83 48.50 -45.21
CA THR A 29 59.69 47.62 -46.37
C THR A 29 58.99 48.35 -47.53
N LEU A 30 57.87 49.01 -47.26
CA LEU A 30 57.12 49.77 -48.27
C LEU A 30 57.91 50.98 -48.79
N MET A 31 58.67 51.64 -47.91
CA MET A 31 59.54 52.76 -48.27
C MET A 31 60.71 52.34 -49.12
N ARG A 32 61.34 51.19 -48.82
CA ARG A 32 62.44 50.68 -49.62
C ARG A 32 62.00 50.34 -51.05
N ALA A 33 60.83 49.73 -51.21
CA ALA A 33 60.25 49.49 -52.53
C ALA A 33 59.95 50.81 -53.26
N SER A 34 59.33 51.76 -52.57
CA SER A 34 58.98 53.08 -53.14
C SER A 34 60.21 53.89 -53.55
N ALA A 35 61.26 53.87 -52.71
CA ALA A 35 62.54 54.51 -52.97
C ALA A 35 63.25 53.88 -54.18
N ALA A 36 63.27 52.55 -54.28
CA ALA A 36 63.87 51.84 -55.42
C ALA A 36 63.18 52.21 -56.74
N HIS A 37 61.85 52.32 -56.75
CA HIS A 37 61.11 52.79 -57.94
C HIS A 37 61.40 54.25 -58.28
N CYS A 38 61.44 55.15 -57.29
CA CYS A 38 61.79 56.56 -57.53
C CYS A 38 63.21 56.70 -58.08
N GLN A 39 64.18 55.99 -57.49
CA GLN A 39 65.59 56.01 -57.89
C GLN A 39 65.76 55.52 -59.33
N GLN A 40 65.08 54.44 -59.70
CA GLN A 40 65.10 53.91 -61.07
C GLN A 40 64.62 54.94 -62.10
N GLU A 41 63.55 55.68 -61.80
CA GLU A 41 63.00 56.68 -62.72
C GLU A 41 63.87 57.96 -62.79
N PHE A 42 64.58 58.29 -61.71
CA PHE A 42 65.58 59.37 -61.69
C PHE A 42 66.81 59.04 -62.53
N GLU A 43 67.37 57.85 -62.38
CA GLU A 43 68.52 57.37 -63.16
C GLU A 43 68.22 57.31 -64.67
N ARG A 44 66.95 57.10 -65.03
CA ARG A 44 66.45 57.14 -66.41
C ARG A 44 66.17 58.55 -66.94
N ASN A 45 66.50 59.61 -66.19
CA ASN A 45 66.23 61.01 -66.51
C ASN A 45 64.75 61.34 -66.76
N ARG A 46 63.81 60.56 -66.20
CA ARG A 46 62.36 60.81 -66.35
C ARG A 46 61.82 61.82 -65.35
N ILE A 47 62.46 61.93 -64.18
CA ILE A 47 62.16 62.90 -63.13
C ILE A 47 63.43 63.69 -62.80
N LYS A 48 63.31 65.01 -62.60
CA LYS A 48 64.44 65.91 -62.31
C LYS A 48 64.58 66.11 -60.80
N GLY A 49 65.71 66.65 -60.33
CA GLY A 49 66.03 66.71 -58.90
C GLY A 49 64.95 67.33 -57.98
N GLN A 50 64.27 68.39 -58.44
CA GLN A 50 63.17 68.99 -57.69
C GLN A 50 61.91 68.10 -57.66
N ASP A 51 61.59 67.44 -58.79
CA ASP A 51 60.45 66.53 -58.90
C ASP A 51 60.70 65.21 -58.14
N TYR A 52 61.95 64.73 -58.12
CA TYR A 52 62.37 63.57 -57.36
C TYR A 52 62.07 63.74 -55.86
N ALA A 53 62.47 64.87 -55.28
CA ALA A 53 62.20 65.18 -53.88
C ALA A 53 60.70 65.23 -53.57
N GLN A 54 59.90 65.80 -54.48
CA GLN A 54 58.45 65.91 -54.32
C GLN A 54 57.75 64.55 -54.41
N VAL A 55 58.11 63.71 -55.39
CA VAL A 55 57.57 62.36 -55.56
C VAL A 55 57.97 61.49 -54.37
N TYR A 56 59.23 61.57 -53.93
CA TYR A 56 59.72 60.82 -52.77
C TYR A 56 58.99 61.22 -51.48
N LEU A 57 58.81 62.52 -51.23
CA LEU A 57 58.06 63.02 -50.07
C LEU A 57 56.61 62.52 -50.08
N THR A 58 55.97 62.54 -51.26
CA THR A 58 54.59 62.09 -51.43
C THR A 58 54.48 60.59 -51.22
N ALA A 59 55.39 59.81 -51.82
CA ALA A 59 55.48 58.37 -51.59
C ALA A 59 55.67 58.05 -50.10
N MET A 60 56.51 58.80 -49.39
CA MET A 60 56.73 58.64 -47.95
C MET A 60 55.48 58.89 -47.11
N GLN A 61 54.70 59.91 -47.44
CA GLN A 61 53.43 60.16 -46.76
C GLN A 61 52.43 59.02 -46.98
N TYR A 62 52.30 58.53 -48.21
CA TYR A 62 51.38 57.44 -48.55
C TYR A 62 51.80 56.08 -47.96
N THR A 63 53.09 55.74 -47.98
CA THR A 63 53.58 54.48 -47.39
C THR A 63 53.43 54.48 -45.88
N LEU A 64 53.63 55.62 -45.20
CA LEU A 64 53.39 55.73 -43.75
C LEU A 64 51.91 55.52 -43.41
N GLN A 65 51.03 56.18 -44.17
CA GLN A 65 49.58 56.03 -44.01
C GLN A 65 49.14 54.58 -44.25
N THR A 66 49.61 53.97 -45.33
CA THR A 66 49.28 52.58 -45.71
C THR A 66 49.83 51.58 -44.69
N ALA A 67 51.07 51.75 -44.24
CA ALA A 67 51.69 50.88 -43.23
C ALA A 67 50.90 50.91 -41.91
N THR A 68 50.50 52.11 -41.47
CA THR A 68 49.70 52.29 -40.26
C THR A 68 48.33 51.63 -40.42
N GLN A 69 47.64 51.84 -41.54
CA GLN A 69 46.35 51.23 -41.83
C GLN A 69 46.43 49.70 -41.89
N PHE A 70 47.47 49.14 -42.52
CA PHE A 70 47.68 47.70 -42.60
C PHE A 70 47.86 47.08 -41.20
N LEU A 71 48.71 47.68 -40.36
CA LEU A 71 48.94 47.19 -39.00
C LEU A 71 47.68 47.26 -38.14
N LEU A 72 46.95 48.37 -38.18
CA LEU A 72 45.68 48.54 -37.47
C LEU A 72 44.61 47.55 -37.97
N GLY A 73 44.52 47.34 -39.29
CA GLY A 73 43.60 46.37 -39.89
C GLY A 73 43.90 44.94 -39.47
N LYS A 74 45.19 44.56 -39.45
CA LYS A 74 45.63 43.24 -38.97
C LYS A 74 45.29 43.02 -37.50
N ASP A 75 45.51 44.02 -36.65
CA ASP A 75 45.24 43.93 -35.21
C ASP A 75 43.72 43.83 -34.93
N LYS A 76 42.93 44.66 -35.62
CA LYS A 76 41.46 44.61 -35.53
C LYS A 76 40.91 43.24 -35.92
N ALA A 77 41.33 42.70 -37.07
CA ALA A 77 40.86 41.39 -37.54
C ALA A 77 41.23 40.26 -36.55
N TYR A 78 42.40 40.37 -35.91
CA TYR A 78 42.84 39.42 -34.89
C TYR A 78 42.00 39.50 -33.61
N LEU A 79 41.78 40.71 -33.08
CA LEU A 79 40.95 40.91 -31.88
C LEU A 79 39.49 40.47 -32.12
N GLU A 80 38.95 40.74 -33.30
CA GLU A 80 37.63 40.24 -33.72
C GLU A 80 37.58 38.71 -33.76
N ALA A 81 38.62 38.06 -34.30
CA ALA A 81 38.71 36.59 -34.30
C ALA A 81 38.79 36.01 -32.87
N GLN A 82 39.57 36.63 -31.97
CA GLN A 82 39.63 36.22 -30.56
C GLN A 82 38.28 36.38 -29.85
N LEU A 83 37.58 37.49 -30.09
CA LEU A 83 36.26 37.73 -29.53
C LEU A 83 35.26 36.67 -29.98
N ILE A 84 35.27 36.32 -31.27
CA ILE A 84 34.42 35.27 -31.83
C ILE A 84 34.77 33.92 -31.21
N GLU A 85 36.06 33.58 -31.08
CA GLU A 85 36.48 32.32 -30.45
C GLU A 85 36.01 32.24 -28.99
N ALA A 86 36.12 33.33 -28.23
CA ALA A 86 35.61 33.40 -26.86
C ALA A 86 34.09 33.25 -26.80
N GLN A 87 33.35 33.89 -27.71
CA GLN A 87 31.89 33.76 -27.81
C GLN A 87 31.46 32.33 -28.17
N VAL A 88 32.18 31.65 -29.08
CA VAL A 88 31.94 30.25 -29.41
C VAL A 88 32.12 29.36 -28.18
N LYS A 89 33.22 29.53 -27.43
CA LYS A 89 33.45 28.77 -26.18
C LYS A 89 32.34 28.98 -25.16
N ILE A 90 31.85 30.21 -25.00
CA ILE A 90 30.72 30.52 -24.11
C ILE A 90 29.45 29.81 -24.61
N ALA A 91 29.16 29.86 -25.90
CA ALA A 91 27.99 29.21 -26.48
C ALA A 91 28.04 27.68 -26.33
N GLU A 92 29.22 27.06 -26.54
CA GLU A 92 29.44 25.63 -26.31
C GLU A 92 29.22 25.24 -24.85
N GLN A 93 29.74 26.05 -23.90
CA GLN A 93 29.51 25.82 -22.47
C GLN A 93 28.04 25.96 -22.08
N GLN A 94 27.33 26.96 -22.62
CA GLN A 94 25.90 27.14 -22.40
C GLN A 94 25.10 25.96 -22.94
N LEU A 95 25.44 25.47 -24.14
CA LEU A 95 24.82 24.29 -24.73
C LEU A 95 25.00 23.05 -23.84
N LEU A 96 26.23 22.82 -23.35
CA LEU A 96 26.53 21.70 -22.46
C LEU A 96 25.76 21.81 -21.13
N GLN A 97 25.69 23.00 -20.54
CA GLN A 97 24.90 23.23 -19.32
C GLN A 97 23.42 22.94 -19.54
N GLU A 98 22.86 23.35 -20.68
CA GLU A 98 21.45 23.12 -20.97
C GLU A 98 21.16 21.64 -21.23
N GLN A 99 22.06 20.92 -21.91
CA GLN A 99 21.97 19.46 -22.04
C GLN A 99 21.94 18.76 -20.68
N GLN A 100 22.82 19.16 -19.75
CA GLN A 100 22.83 18.61 -18.38
C GLN A 100 21.52 18.90 -17.63
N LYS A 101 20.91 20.09 -17.80
CA LYS A 101 19.60 20.38 -17.21
C LYS A 101 18.50 19.50 -17.78
N VAL A 102 18.51 19.26 -19.10
CA VAL A 102 17.54 18.36 -19.75
C VAL A 102 17.66 16.95 -19.20
N GLU A 103 18.87 16.42 -19.02
CA GLU A 103 19.11 15.11 -18.40
C GLU A 103 18.61 15.07 -16.95
N LEU A 104 18.87 16.11 -16.16
CA LEU A 104 18.40 16.22 -14.79
C LEU A 104 16.86 16.24 -14.71
N ILE A 105 16.21 17.00 -15.60
CA ILE A 105 14.75 17.04 -15.70
C ILE A 105 14.21 15.67 -16.09
N ALA A 106 14.82 14.99 -17.06
CA ALA A 106 14.42 13.65 -17.47
C ALA A 106 14.52 12.65 -16.30
N ALA A 107 15.61 12.69 -15.53
CA ALA A 107 15.78 11.87 -14.33
C ALA A 107 14.71 12.18 -13.26
N GLN A 108 14.40 13.47 -13.05
CA GLN A 108 13.37 13.89 -12.10
C GLN A 108 11.96 13.45 -12.53
N VAL A 109 11.65 13.49 -13.83
CA VAL A 109 10.39 12.98 -14.38
C VAL A 109 10.26 11.47 -14.12
N LEU A 110 11.33 10.70 -14.36
CA LEU A 110 11.34 9.26 -14.08
C LEU A 110 11.13 8.97 -12.59
N LYS A 111 11.80 9.74 -11.72
CA LYS A 111 11.63 9.63 -10.27
C LYS A 111 10.18 9.89 -9.85
N THR A 112 9.58 10.99 -10.30
CA THR A 112 8.19 11.33 -9.97
C THR A 112 7.19 10.30 -10.52
N LYS A 113 7.44 9.73 -11.71
CA LYS A 113 6.63 8.63 -12.25
C LYS A 113 6.71 7.37 -11.39
N GLN A 114 7.90 7.04 -10.89
CA GLN A 114 8.09 5.92 -9.97
C GLN A 114 7.39 6.17 -8.63
N GLU A 115 7.52 7.36 -8.05
CA GLU A 115 6.83 7.76 -6.81
C GLU A 115 5.30 7.65 -6.96
N THR A 116 4.75 8.10 -8.10
CA THR A 116 3.33 7.97 -8.40
C THR A 116 2.90 6.51 -8.47
N THR A 117 3.71 5.65 -9.11
CA THR A 117 3.43 4.21 -9.21
C THR A 117 3.43 3.55 -7.83
N ASN A 118 4.40 3.90 -6.97
CA ASN A 118 4.49 3.39 -5.60
C ASN A 118 3.26 3.81 -4.77
N LEU A 119 2.82 5.07 -4.87
CA LEU A 119 1.62 5.57 -4.18
C LEU A 119 0.35 4.87 -4.65
N VAL A 120 0.21 4.61 -5.95
CA VAL A 120 -0.92 3.84 -6.48
C VAL A 120 -0.91 2.42 -5.89
N GLN A 121 0.24 1.76 -5.83
CA GLN A 121 0.36 0.43 -5.25
C GLN A 121 0.03 0.42 -3.75
N GLU A 122 0.48 1.43 -3.01
CA GLU A 122 0.17 1.60 -1.59
C GLU A 122 -1.34 1.77 -1.37
N LEU A 123 -2.01 2.55 -2.21
CA LEU A 123 -3.46 2.74 -2.17
C LEU A 123 -4.22 1.43 -2.49
N GLU A 124 -3.75 0.63 -3.45
CA GLU A 124 -4.32 -0.70 -3.72
C GLU A 124 -4.17 -1.65 -2.53
N ASN A 125 -2.99 -1.64 -1.89
CA ASN A 125 -2.75 -2.45 -0.69
C ASN A 125 -3.68 -2.04 0.46
N LEU A 126 -3.90 -0.75 0.68
CA LEU A 126 -4.82 -0.25 1.69
C LEU A 126 -6.27 -0.66 1.41
N LYS A 127 -6.72 -0.60 0.15
CA LYS A 127 -8.05 -1.09 -0.24
C LYS A 127 -8.20 -2.59 0.01
N ALA A 128 -7.18 -3.38 -0.28
CA ALA A 128 -7.18 -4.81 0.00
C ALA A 128 -7.26 -5.10 1.51
N GLN A 129 -6.51 -4.35 2.33
CA GLN A 129 -6.59 -4.45 3.79
C GLN A 129 -7.98 -4.07 4.33
N GLU A 130 -8.61 -3.03 3.79
CA GLU A 130 -9.97 -2.64 4.15
C GLU A 130 -10.98 -3.76 3.85
N CYS A 131 -10.88 -4.38 2.68
CA CYS A 131 -11.74 -5.51 2.28
C CYS A 131 -11.55 -6.71 3.23
N LEU A 132 -10.30 -7.03 3.55
CA LEU A 132 -9.97 -8.10 4.50
C LEU A 132 -10.57 -7.82 5.89
N LEU A 133 -10.47 -6.58 6.37
CA LEU A 133 -10.99 -6.19 7.68
C LEU A 133 -12.52 -6.27 7.72
N LYS A 134 -13.20 -5.87 6.64
CA LYS A 134 -14.66 -6.03 6.50
C LYS A 134 -15.07 -7.51 6.56
N ALA A 135 -14.38 -8.38 5.82
CA ALA A 135 -14.64 -9.82 5.86
C ALA A 135 -14.41 -10.43 7.25
N GLN A 136 -13.35 -10.00 7.96
CA GLN A 136 -13.09 -10.42 9.35
C GLN A 136 -14.19 -9.95 10.31
N TYR A 137 -14.70 -8.74 10.12
CA TYR A 137 -15.81 -8.21 10.90
C TYR A 137 -17.08 -9.06 10.70
N ASP A 138 -17.44 -9.36 9.45
CA ASP A 138 -18.61 -10.18 9.12
C ASP A 138 -18.49 -11.59 9.71
N LEU A 139 -17.31 -12.21 9.59
CA LEU A 139 -17.02 -13.52 10.19
C LEU A 139 -17.20 -13.49 11.71
N THR A 140 -16.67 -12.45 12.36
CA THR A 140 -16.78 -12.28 13.83
C THR A 140 -18.23 -12.12 14.24
N MET A 141 -19.04 -11.39 13.45
CA MET A 141 -20.47 -11.24 13.70
C MET A 141 -21.23 -12.57 13.57
N VAL A 142 -20.93 -13.37 12.55
CA VAL A 142 -21.52 -14.71 12.40
C VAL A 142 -21.11 -15.62 13.56
N GLN A 143 -19.84 -15.62 13.97
CA GLN A 143 -19.36 -16.41 15.12
C GLN A 143 -20.05 -16.00 16.42
N LYS A 144 -20.29 -14.71 16.63
CA LYS A 144 -21.06 -14.20 17.78
C LYS A 144 -22.47 -14.78 17.80
N LEU A 145 -23.19 -14.71 16.68
CA LEU A 145 -24.55 -15.27 16.56
C LEU A 145 -24.57 -16.79 16.80
N GLN A 146 -23.60 -17.51 16.22
CA GLN A 146 -23.45 -18.95 16.43
C GLN A 146 -23.22 -19.27 17.91
N THR A 147 -22.36 -18.51 18.59
CA THR A 147 -22.07 -18.69 20.02
C THR A 147 -23.32 -18.43 20.86
N THR A 148 -24.11 -17.41 20.52
CA THR A 148 -25.40 -17.14 21.19
C THR A 148 -26.37 -18.31 21.01
N ALA A 149 -26.53 -18.82 19.79
CA ALA A 149 -27.42 -19.96 19.53
C ALA A 149 -26.96 -21.23 20.25
N GLN A 150 -25.65 -21.51 20.27
CA GLN A 150 -25.08 -22.62 21.02
C GLN A 150 -25.32 -22.47 22.53
N THR A 151 -25.17 -21.25 23.06
CA THR A 151 -25.44 -20.97 24.49
C THR A 151 -26.90 -21.27 24.83
N SER A 152 -27.86 -20.83 24.00
CA SER A 152 -29.28 -21.13 24.21
C SER A 152 -29.57 -22.63 24.14
N LEU A 153 -28.98 -23.34 23.18
CA LEU A 153 -29.12 -24.80 23.07
C LEU A 153 -28.57 -25.53 24.29
N VAL A 154 -27.39 -25.13 24.78
CA VAL A 154 -26.79 -25.71 25.98
C VAL A 154 -27.66 -25.45 27.21
N GLN A 155 -28.23 -24.24 27.35
CA GLN A 155 -29.17 -23.94 28.43
C GLN A 155 -30.42 -24.83 28.37
N GLN A 156 -30.98 -25.07 27.18
CA GLN A 156 -32.10 -26.00 27.02
C GLN A 156 -31.73 -27.42 27.41
N LYS A 157 -30.56 -27.91 26.99
CA LYS A 157 -30.06 -29.24 27.39
C LYS A 157 -29.90 -29.34 28.90
N ILE A 158 -29.31 -28.33 29.55
CA ILE A 158 -29.18 -28.30 31.01
C ILE A 158 -30.56 -28.42 31.67
N ALA A 159 -31.58 -27.71 31.17
CA ALA A 159 -32.94 -27.80 31.71
C ALA A 159 -33.54 -29.22 31.54
N THR A 160 -33.37 -29.85 30.38
CA THR A 160 -33.89 -31.21 30.14
C THR A 160 -33.17 -32.28 30.96
N GLU A 161 -31.84 -32.18 31.11
CA GLU A 161 -31.05 -33.09 31.94
C GLU A 161 -31.39 -32.94 33.44
N LYS A 162 -31.60 -31.71 33.91
CA LYS A 162 -32.07 -31.45 35.28
C LYS A 162 -33.46 -32.04 35.53
N ALA A 163 -34.38 -31.91 34.58
CA ALA A 163 -35.73 -32.47 34.70
C ALA A 163 -35.76 -34.00 34.87
N GLN A 164 -34.75 -34.70 34.33
CA GLN A 164 -34.61 -36.16 34.47
C GLN A 164 -34.14 -36.58 35.88
N THR A 165 -33.37 -35.74 36.57
CA THR A 165 -32.70 -36.09 37.84
C THR A 165 -33.29 -35.43 39.08
N VAL A 166 -33.97 -34.29 38.90
CA VAL A 166 -34.52 -33.48 40.00
C VAL A 166 -36.00 -33.18 39.71
N GLU A 167 -36.82 -33.11 40.76
CA GLU A 167 -38.26 -32.80 40.63
C GLU A 167 -38.53 -31.30 40.45
N THR A 168 -37.73 -30.44 41.09
CA THR A 168 -37.89 -28.99 41.05
C THR A 168 -37.84 -28.42 39.64
N GLY A 169 -38.92 -27.76 39.22
CA GLY A 169 -39.01 -27.09 37.91
C GLY A 169 -39.51 -27.97 36.76
N VAL A 170 -39.98 -29.19 37.05
CA VAL A 170 -40.67 -30.03 36.06
C VAL A 170 -42.17 -29.73 36.09
N ASP A 171 -42.71 -29.24 34.98
CA ASP A 171 -44.14 -29.02 34.83
C ASP A 171 -44.87 -30.37 34.72
N ASP A 172 -45.99 -30.53 35.45
CA ASP A 172 -46.78 -31.77 35.46
C ASP A 172 -47.34 -32.15 34.08
N ASN A 173 -47.58 -31.17 33.20
CA ASN A 173 -48.01 -31.41 31.82
C ASN A 173 -46.86 -31.71 30.85
N SER A 174 -45.61 -31.57 31.28
CA SER A 174 -44.45 -31.98 30.47
C SER A 174 -44.42 -33.50 30.27
N VAL A 175 -43.68 -33.97 29.27
CA VAL A 175 -43.52 -35.42 29.01
C VAL A 175 -42.99 -36.14 30.26
N ILE A 176 -41.97 -35.57 30.93
CA ILE A 176 -41.37 -36.16 32.13
C ILE A 176 -42.36 -36.09 33.30
N GLY A 177 -43.07 -34.97 33.50
CA GLY A 177 -44.09 -34.82 34.54
C GLY A 177 -45.21 -35.84 34.40
N ARG A 178 -45.78 -35.96 33.19
CA ARG A 178 -46.82 -36.96 32.89
C ARG A 178 -46.34 -38.39 33.08
N GLN A 179 -45.09 -38.69 32.73
CA GLN A 179 -44.49 -40.01 32.95
C GLN A 179 -44.38 -40.34 34.44
N LYS A 180 -43.94 -39.39 35.28
CA LYS A 180 -43.89 -39.55 36.75
C LYS A 180 -45.28 -39.77 37.34
N LEU A 181 -46.27 -38.96 36.93
CA LEU A 181 -47.66 -39.10 37.39
C LEU A 181 -48.25 -40.46 36.99
N LEU A 182 -47.98 -40.92 35.77
CA LEU A 182 -48.38 -42.24 35.32
C LEU A 182 -47.74 -43.35 36.16
N TYR A 183 -46.43 -43.29 36.42
CA TYR A 183 -45.75 -44.28 37.25
C TYR A 183 -46.29 -44.30 38.69
N LYS A 184 -46.61 -43.14 39.25
CA LYS A 184 -47.29 -43.06 40.54
C LYS A 184 -48.68 -43.71 40.50
N ALA A 185 -49.50 -43.35 39.52
CA ALA A 185 -50.84 -43.92 39.36
C ALA A 185 -50.82 -45.44 39.13
N GLN A 186 -49.84 -45.95 38.37
CA GLN A 186 -49.61 -47.38 38.18
C GLN A 186 -49.20 -48.06 39.50
N THR A 187 -48.29 -47.46 40.26
CA THR A 187 -47.87 -47.96 41.58
C THR A 187 -49.04 -48.03 42.56
N ASP A 188 -49.85 -46.97 42.62
CA ASP A 188 -51.05 -46.90 43.43
C ASP A 188 -52.08 -47.95 42.96
N GLY A 189 -52.26 -48.11 41.64
CA GLY A 189 -53.11 -49.12 41.03
C GLY A 189 -52.70 -50.56 41.39
N PHE A 190 -51.41 -50.90 41.32
CA PHE A 190 -50.92 -52.22 41.73
C PHE A 190 -51.14 -52.49 43.22
N ARG A 191 -50.96 -51.48 44.07
CA ARG A 191 -51.26 -51.61 45.51
C ARG A 191 -52.74 -51.89 45.73
N ARG A 192 -53.62 -51.14 45.06
CA ARG A 192 -55.07 -51.31 45.15
C ARG A 192 -55.53 -52.65 44.58
N ASP A 193 -54.95 -53.11 43.48
CA ASP A 193 -55.21 -54.44 42.93
C ASP A 193 -54.82 -55.56 43.90
N ALA A 194 -53.65 -55.45 44.55
CA ALA A 194 -53.23 -56.40 45.59
C ALA A 194 -54.19 -56.41 46.78
N GLU A 195 -54.63 -55.22 47.24
CA GLU A 195 -55.65 -55.08 48.29
C GLU A 195 -56.98 -55.73 47.88
N GLN A 196 -57.43 -55.49 46.64
CA GLN A 196 -58.67 -56.05 46.10
C GLN A 196 -58.60 -57.58 45.95
N LYS A 197 -57.48 -58.14 45.48
CA LYS A 197 -57.26 -59.58 45.38
C LYS A 197 -57.23 -60.27 46.74
N ALA A 198 -56.53 -59.69 47.72
CA ALA A 198 -56.51 -60.20 49.09
C ALA A 198 -57.92 -60.19 49.71
N ALA A 199 -58.65 -59.08 49.52
CA ALA A 199 -60.01 -58.98 49.99
C ALA A 199 -60.96 -59.94 49.28
N LYS A 200 -60.81 -60.14 47.96
CA LYS A 200 -61.57 -61.16 47.22
C LYS A 200 -61.30 -62.56 47.77
N ALA A 201 -60.04 -62.93 48.02
CA ALA A 201 -59.72 -64.23 48.61
C ALA A 201 -60.37 -64.41 50.00
N LEU A 202 -60.42 -63.35 50.81
CA LEU A 202 -61.10 -63.34 52.11
C LEU A 202 -62.63 -63.46 51.99
N VAL A 203 -63.24 -62.79 51.02
CA VAL A 203 -64.69 -62.90 50.76
C VAL A 203 -65.03 -64.27 50.17
N ASP A 204 -64.17 -64.82 49.30
CA ASP A 204 -64.37 -66.14 48.71
C ASP A 204 -64.29 -67.25 49.78
N THR A 205 -63.31 -67.21 50.71
CA THR A 205 -63.26 -68.17 51.82
C THR A 205 -64.46 -68.04 52.75
N TRP A 206 -64.94 -66.82 53.00
CA TRP A 206 -66.17 -66.60 53.75
C TRP A 206 -67.39 -67.21 53.06
N ASN A 207 -67.56 -66.95 51.76
CA ASN A 207 -68.69 -67.46 50.99
C ASN A 207 -68.70 -68.99 50.92
N VAL A 208 -67.53 -69.61 50.69
CA VAL A 208 -67.39 -71.07 50.72
C VAL A 208 -67.78 -71.61 52.08
N ARG A 209 -67.26 -71.09 53.20
CA ARG A 209 -67.61 -71.55 54.55
C ARG A 209 -69.08 -71.37 54.89
N ARG A 210 -69.73 -70.32 54.38
CA ARG A 210 -71.17 -70.09 54.56
C ARG A 210 -72.01 -71.12 53.80
N THR A 211 -71.47 -71.69 52.72
CA THR A 211 -72.17 -72.62 51.81
C THR A 211 -71.76 -74.10 51.97
N THR A 212 -70.58 -74.37 52.52
CA THR A 212 -70.09 -75.71 52.87
C THR A 212 -69.91 -75.81 54.38
N ASP A 213 -70.80 -76.55 55.03
CA ASP A 213 -70.71 -76.85 56.47
C ASP A 213 -69.76 -78.04 56.72
N ASN A 214 -69.19 -78.08 57.95
CA ASN A 214 -68.63 -79.24 58.67
C ASN A 214 -67.12 -79.22 59.03
N GLY A 215 -66.66 -78.25 59.83
CA GLY A 215 -65.56 -78.55 60.79
C GLY A 215 -64.51 -77.47 61.08
N THR A 216 -64.50 -76.32 60.40
CA THR A 216 -63.49 -75.27 60.63
C THR A 216 -64.06 -74.07 61.39
N VAL A 217 -63.44 -73.67 62.50
CA VAL A 217 -63.84 -72.49 63.28
C VAL A 217 -63.37 -71.20 62.57
N ALA A 218 -64.29 -70.29 62.25
CA ALA A 218 -63.98 -68.94 61.81
C ALA A 218 -64.04 -68.00 63.02
N ASP A 219 -62.90 -67.44 63.41
CA ASP A 219 -62.79 -66.65 64.64
C ASP A 219 -61.90 -65.42 64.47
N ALA A 220 -61.67 -64.70 65.58
CA ALA A 220 -60.79 -63.55 65.60
C ALA A 220 -59.31 -63.96 65.44
N THR A 221 -58.95 -65.19 65.79
CA THR A 221 -57.57 -65.72 65.74
C THR A 221 -57.10 -65.89 64.29
N ASN A 222 -57.93 -66.48 63.44
CA ASN A 222 -57.63 -66.66 62.01
C ASN A 222 -58.13 -65.52 61.13
N MET A 223 -58.80 -64.52 61.71
CA MET A 223 -59.29 -63.31 61.05
C MET A 223 -60.40 -63.55 60.01
N LEU A 224 -61.13 -64.66 60.12
CA LEU A 224 -62.17 -65.06 59.15
C LEU A 224 -63.61 -64.88 59.66
N ASN A 225 -63.80 -64.20 60.79
CA ASN A 225 -65.13 -63.84 61.29
C ASN A 225 -65.77 -62.68 60.49
N ASP A 226 -67.10 -62.62 60.49
CA ASP A 226 -67.90 -61.63 59.75
C ASP A 226 -67.47 -60.18 60.02
N ALA A 227 -67.14 -59.87 61.27
CA ALA A 227 -66.68 -58.54 61.66
C ALA A 227 -65.36 -58.15 60.97
N THR A 228 -64.43 -59.10 60.77
CA THR A 228 -63.16 -58.82 60.09
C THR A 228 -63.34 -58.69 58.59
N ILE A 229 -64.17 -59.53 57.98
CA ILE A 229 -64.50 -59.43 56.55
C ILE A 229 -65.24 -58.13 56.25
N GLY A 230 -66.22 -57.76 57.09
CA GLY A 230 -66.91 -56.48 56.98
C GLY A 230 -65.98 -55.27 57.06
N ARG A 231 -64.91 -55.32 57.88
CA ARG A 231 -63.87 -54.27 57.91
C ARG A 231 -63.05 -54.21 56.63
N VAL A 232 -62.68 -55.36 56.05
CA VAL A 232 -61.94 -55.43 54.78
C VAL A 232 -62.78 -54.86 53.64
N VAL A 233 -64.04 -55.27 53.53
CA VAL A 233 -65.00 -54.74 52.54
C VAL A 233 -65.20 -53.23 52.74
N LYS A 234 -65.40 -52.77 53.98
CA LYS A 234 -65.51 -51.35 54.30
C LYS A 234 -64.29 -50.55 53.84
N LYS A 235 -63.08 -51.09 54.02
CA LYS A 235 -61.83 -50.45 53.57
C LYS A 235 -61.62 -50.50 52.05
N MET A 236 -62.20 -51.48 51.35
CA MET A 236 -62.23 -51.47 49.89
C MET A 236 -63.10 -50.34 49.36
N LEU A 237 -64.32 -50.21 49.92
CA LEU A 237 -65.31 -49.21 49.54
C LEU A 237 -64.75 -47.78 49.64
N THR A 238 -63.96 -47.50 50.68
CA THR A 238 -63.33 -46.17 50.86
C THR A 238 -62.37 -45.73 49.74
N GLY A 239 -61.99 -46.60 48.81
CA GLY A 239 -61.22 -46.17 47.64
C GLY A 239 -61.84 -46.61 46.31
N ILE A 240 -63.15 -46.87 46.30
CA ILE A 240 -63.99 -46.87 45.09
C ILE A 240 -64.60 -45.46 44.89
N ASP A 241 -64.72 -44.70 45.97
CA ASP A 241 -65.02 -43.27 45.92
C ASP A 241 -63.74 -42.48 45.59
N ALA A 242 -63.50 -42.32 44.29
CA ALA A 242 -62.85 -41.13 43.73
C ALA A 242 -63.91 -40.03 43.56
#